data_AF-A0A497LP19-F1
#
_entry.id   AF-A0A497LP19-F1
#
_cell.length_a   1.000
_cell.length_b   1.000
_cell.length_c   1.000
_cell.angle_alpha   90.00
_cell.angle_beta   90.00
_cell.angle_gamma   90.00
#
_symmetry.space_group_name_H-M   'P 1'
#
loop_
_entity.id
_entity.type
_entity.pdbx_description
1 polymer ?
#
loop_
_entity_poly.entity_id
_entity_poly.type
_entity_poly.pdbx_seq_one_letter_code
_entity_poly.pdbx_strand_id
1 'polypeptide(L)'
;MELVCAKYLIKRGFRVEVEYTLNGVSCDIYAIKGLGTLIVEVETGFVPPEHALDPQRYLRARIASKIIRYSSYANKFCLATPPHYIMPIPRALLKPPRYRTEVEIKALKRLCDLYYKNPPVTLEEVRNARLHSIYVVDVDEASVVEVDVEVYAERGLWDISTLDVENL
;
A
#
# COMPACT_ATOMS: atom_id res chain seq x y z
N MET A 1 6.14 14.29 -0.45
CA MET A 1 5.17 13.57 -1.31
C MET A 1 3.72 13.81 -0.89
N GLU A 2 3.38 13.84 0.41
CA GLU A 2 1.97 14.08 0.82
C GLU A 2 1.37 15.33 0.19
N LEU A 3 2.10 16.45 0.18
CA LEU A 3 1.62 17.72 -0.38
C LEU A 3 1.30 17.64 -1.88
N VAL A 4 2.06 16.84 -2.65
CA VAL A 4 1.83 16.63 -4.08
C VAL A 4 0.56 15.82 -4.29
N CYS A 5 0.37 14.75 -3.51
CA CYS A 5 -0.89 13.99 -3.49
C CYS A 5 -2.08 14.84 -3.04
N ALA A 6 -1.91 15.66 -2.00
CA ALA A 6 -2.94 16.56 -1.50
C ALA A 6 -3.36 17.57 -2.58
N LYS A 7 -2.39 18.22 -3.24
CA LYS A 7 -2.63 19.09 -4.41
C LYS A 7 -3.40 18.35 -5.51
N TYR A 8 -3.00 17.12 -5.86
CA TYR A 8 -3.66 16.29 -6.87
C TYR A 8 -5.13 16.00 -6.54
N LEU A 9 -5.42 15.70 -5.27
CA LEU A 9 -6.76 15.41 -4.77
C LEU A 9 -7.63 16.68 -4.63
N ILE A 10 -7.09 17.78 -4.12
CA ILE A 10 -7.78 19.07 -4.02
C ILE A 10 -8.24 19.54 -5.40
N LYS A 11 -7.36 19.44 -6.42
CA LYS A 11 -7.73 19.75 -7.81
C LYS A 11 -8.86 18.88 -8.36
N ARG A 12 -9.13 17.73 -7.75
CA ARG A 12 -10.24 16.82 -8.10
C ARG A 12 -11.47 17.01 -7.20
N GLY A 13 -11.50 18.06 -6.39
CA GLY A 13 -12.63 18.43 -5.53
C GLY A 13 -12.72 17.62 -4.23
N PHE A 14 -11.61 17.04 -3.76
CA PHE A 14 -11.55 16.48 -2.42
C PHE A 14 -11.21 17.56 -1.39
N ARG A 15 -11.80 17.46 -0.19
CA ARG A 15 -11.26 18.09 1.02
C ARG A 15 -10.17 17.16 1.57
N VAL A 16 -8.98 17.69 1.86
CA VAL A 16 -7.81 16.87 2.24
C VAL A 16 -7.24 17.34 3.57
N GLU A 17 -6.87 16.38 4.41
CA GLU A 17 -6.10 16.54 5.64
C GLU A 17 -4.84 15.68 5.52
N VAL A 18 -3.68 16.27 5.82
CA VAL A 18 -2.37 15.60 5.80
C VAL A 18 -2.01 15.26 7.24
N GLU A 19 -1.41 14.09 7.49
CA GLU A 19 -1.12 13.56 8.83
C GLU A 19 -2.37 13.49 9.71
N TYR A 20 -3.38 12.76 9.24
CA TYR A 20 -4.68 12.68 9.89
C TYR A 20 -4.79 11.45 10.80
N THR A 21 -5.15 11.67 12.06
CA THR A 21 -5.41 10.59 13.01
C THR A 21 -6.88 10.18 13.00
N LEU A 22 -7.15 8.96 12.53
CA LEU A 22 -8.48 8.35 12.48
C LEU A 22 -8.55 7.17 13.45
N ASN A 23 -9.41 7.26 14.47
CA ASN A 23 -9.60 6.19 15.46
C ASN A 23 -8.29 5.70 16.12
N GLY A 24 -7.35 6.62 16.37
CA GLY A 24 -6.05 6.32 16.96
C GLY A 24 -4.99 5.80 15.98
N VAL A 25 -5.30 5.72 14.68
CA VAL A 25 -4.37 5.37 13.62
C VAL A 25 -4.04 6.62 12.81
N SER A 26 -2.76 7.01 12.75
CA SER A 26 -2.30 8.13 11.91
C SER A 26 -2.08 7.64 10.49
N CYS A 27 -2.70 8.34 9.53
CA CYS A 27 -2.51 8.12 8.09
C CYS A 27 -1.93 9.36 7.41
N ASP A 28 -1.16 9.13 6.35
CA ASP A 28 -0.39 10.20 5.70
C ASP A 28 -1.33 11.23 5.05
N ILE A 29 -2.39 10.75 4.37
CA ILE A 29 -3.38 11.61 3.72
C ILE A 29 -4.78 11.03 3.90
N TYR A 30 -5.69 11.85 4.42
CA TYR A 30 -7.12 11.58 4.47
C TYR A 30 -7.88 12.56 3.59
N ALA A 31 -8.77 12.06 2.74
CA ALA A 31 -9.50 12.86 1.78
C ALA A 31 -10.98 12.49 1.72
N ILE A 32 -11.83 13.51 1.56
CA ILE A 32 -13.29 13.36 1.53
C ILE A 32 -13.82 14.00 0.24
N LYS A 33 -14.70 13.29 -0.48
CA LYS A 33 -15.46 13.83 -1.60
C LYS A 33 -16.89 13.29 -1.58
N GLY A 34 -17.86 14.19 -1.39
CA GLY A 34 -19.26 13.79 -1.17
C GLY A 34 -19.38 12.93 0.09
N LEU A 35 -19.97 11.75 -0.04
CA LEU A 35 -20.10 10.76 1.06
C LEU A 35 -18.94 9.75 1.10
N GLY A 36 -17.97 9.87 0.20
CA GLY A 36 -16.85 8.94 0.09
C GLY A 36 -15.59 9.44 0.79
N THR A 37 -14.87 8.52 1.41
CA THR A 37 -13.56 8.75 2.04
C THR A 37 -12.45 7.99 1.30
N LEU A 38 -11.25 8.57 1.33
CA LEU A 38 -10.04 8.03 0.72
C LEU A 38 -8.88 8.19 1.71
N ILE A 39 -8.13 7.12 1.92
CA ILE A 39 -6.82 7.17 2.57
C ILE A 39 -5.74 6.93 1.51
N VAL A 40 -4.66 7.69 1.57
CA VAL A 40 -3.45 7.46 0.78
C VAL A 40 -2.26 7.35 1.74
N GLU A 41 -1.54 6.24 1.64
CA GLU A 41 -0.32 5.99 2.41
C GLU A 41 0.92 6.06 1.52
N VAL A 42 1.90 6.86 1.92
CA VAL A 42 3.18 7.05 1.22
C VAL A 42 4.15 5.92 1.58
N GLU A 43 4.81 5.40 0.56
CA GLU A 43 5.81 4.35 0.64
C GLU A 43 7.00 4.64 -0.27
N THR A 44 8.18 4.79 0.34
CA THR A 44 9.43 5.21 -0.31
C THR A 44 10.48 4.09 -0.41
N GLY A 45 10.20 2.91 0.14
CA GLY A 45 11.13 1.78 0.13
C GLY A 45 12.22 1.84 1.19
N PHE A 46 12.07 2.72 2.18
CA PHE A 46 12.99 2.80 3.30
C PHE A 46 13.00 1.49 4.12
N VAL A 47 14.22 0.97 4.36
CA VAL A 47 14.46 -0.16 5.25
C VAL A 47 15.34 0.33 6.40
N PRO A 48 14.91 0.19 7.66
CA PRO A 48 15.72 0.61 8.78
C PRO A 48 16.84 -0.42 9.06
N PRO A 49 17.95 -0.01 9.70
CA PRO A 49 19.13 -0.87 9.88
C PRO A 49 18.86 -2.22 10.57
N GLU A 50 17.90 -2.29 11.49
CA GLU A 50 17.47 -3.51 12.17
C GLU A 50 16.93 -4.60 11.23
N HIS A 51 16.55 -4.24 10.01
CA HIS A 51 16.06 -5.15 8.97
C HIS A 51 17.01 -5.26 7.77
N ALA A 52 18.29 -4.90 7.96
CA ALA A 52 19.32 -4.99 6.93
C ALA A 52 19.60 -6.43 6.46
N LEU A 53 19.34 -7.43 7.31
CA LEU A 53 19.54 -8.85 6.98
C LEU A 53 18.36 -9.48 6.24
N ASP A 54 17.18 -8.84 6.25
CA ASP A 54 15.96 -9.34 5.60
C ASP A 54 15.10 -8.22 4.95
N PRO A 55 15.71 -7.29 4.19
CA PRO A 55 15.08 -6.03 3.75
C PRO A 55 13.84 -6.27 2.89
N GLN A 56 13.91 -7.23 1.98
CA GLN A 56 12.80 -7.55 1.08
C GLN A 56 11.60 -8.13 1.82
N ARG A 57 11.85 -8.95 2.85
CA ARG A 57 10.79 -9.54 3.65
C ARG A 57 10.14 -8.47 4.54
N TYR A 58 10.95 -7.58 5.11
CA TYR A 58 10.46 -6.42 5.85
C TYR A 58 9.57 -5.51 4.98
N LEU A 59 10.06 -5.06 3.82
CA LEU A 59 9.28 -4.19 2.93
C LEU A 59 7.96 -4.85 2.51
N ARG A 60 8.00 -6.13 2.15
CA ARG A 60 6.79 -6.88 1.80
C ARG A 60 5.79 -6.94 2.95
N ALA A 61 6.25 -7.12 4.19
CA ALA A 61 5.40 -7.08 5.38
C ALA A 61 4.87 -5.67 5.69
N ARG A 62 5.69 -4.64 5.48
CA ARG A 62 5.32 -3.22 5.66
C ARG A 62 4.16 -2.83 4.76
N ILE A 63 4.33 -3.08 3.46
CA ILE A 63 3.30 -2.81 2.45
C ILE A 63 2.02 -3.59 2.77
N ALA A 64 2.15 -4.88 3.12
CA ALA A 64 1.00 -5.69 3.50
C ALA A 64 0.26 -5.12 4.73
N SER A 65 1.00 -4.77 5.78
CA SER A 65 0.47 -4.21 7.02
C SER A 65 -0.27 -2.90 6.77
N LYS A 66 0.28 -2.01 5.93
CA LYS A 66 -0.39 -0.76 5.54
C LYS A 66 -1.70 -1.02 4.80
N ILE A 67 -1.69 -1.87 3.78
CA ILE A 67 -2.93 -2.19 3.05
C ILE A 67 -3.98 -2.77 3.99
N ILE A 68 -3.59 -3.71 4.86
CA ILE A 68 -4.51 -4.43 5.74
C ILE A 68 -5.09 -3.51 6.81
N ARG A 69 -4.27 -2.71 7.48
CA ARG A 69 -4.72 -1.86 8.60
C ARG A 69 -5.57 -0.70 8.13
N TYR A 70 -5.15 -0.02 7.06
CA TYR A 70 -5.71 1.28 6.74
C TYR A 70 -6.92 1.18 5.81
N SER A 71 -7.02 0.13 5.00
CA SER A 71 -8.13 0.00 4.05
C SER A 71 -9.50 -0.23 4.70
N SER A 72 -9.56 -0.63 5.97
CA SER A 72 -10.81 -0.75 6.73
C SER A 72 -11.38 0.60 7.19
N TYR A 73 -10.56 1.65 7.20
CA TYR A 73 -10.94 2.98 7.72
C TYR A 73 -11.45 3.94 6.64
N ALA A 74 -11.46 3.54 5.36
CA ALA A 74 -11.94 4.38 4.27
C ALA A 74 -12.65 3.59 3.17
N ASN A 75 -13.49 4.27 2.39
CA ASN A 75 -14.15 3.64 1.24
C ASN A 75 -13.16 3.27 0.14
N LYS A 76 -12.10 4.07 -0.03
CA LYS A 76 -10.97 3.80 -0.91
C LYS A 76 -9.66 3.90 -0.15
N PHE A 77 -8.71 3.08 -0.56
CA PHE A 77 -7.36 3.06 -0.01
C PHE A 77 -6.35 2.95 -1.14
N CYS A 78 -5.37 3.83 -1.14
CA CYS A 78 -4.31 3.89 -2.14
C CYS A 78 -2.93 3.91 -1.49
N LEU A 79 -1.94 3.43 -2.22
CA LEU A 79 -0.53 3.64 -1.88
C LEU A 79 0.04 4.71 -2.79
N ALA A 80 0.90 5.58 -2.27
CA ALA A 80 1.66 6.56 -3.03
C ALA A 80 3.15 6.21 -3.00
N THR A 81 3.83 6.28 -4.14
CA THR A 81 5.21 5.83 -4.27
C THR A 81 5.98 6.70 -5.28
N PRO A 82 7.30 6.91 -5.11
CA PRO A 82 8.08 7.60 -6.12
C PRO A 82 8.28 6.70 -7.37
N PRO A 83 8.54 7.28 -8.55
CA PRO A 83 8.61 6.51 -9.81
C PRO A 83 9.73 5.46 -9.86
N HIS A 84 10.79 5.63 -9.06
CA HIS A 84 11.91 4.69 -9.01
C HIS A 84 11.70 3.51 -8.06
N TYR A 85 10.63 3.50 -7.25
CA TYR A 85 10.39 2.45 -6.27
C TYR A 85 9.30 1.49 -6.72
N ILE A 86 9.72 0.24 -6.91
CA ILE A 86 8.87 -0.92 -7.19
C ILE A 86 8.47 -1.53 -5.83
N MET A 87 7.27 -1.19 -5.33
CA MET A 87 6.72 -1.72 -4.07
C MET A 87 6.50 -3.25 -4.08
N PRO A 88 7.10 -4.06 -3.19
CA PRO A 88 6.88 -5.50 -3.15
C PRO A 88 5.50 -5.87 -2.57
N ILE A 89 4.42 -5.62 -3.32
CA ILE A 89 3.05 -5.89 -2.90
C ILE A 89 2.79 -7.41 -2.97
N PRO A 90 2.34 -8.06 -1.89
CA PRO A 90 1.91 -9.45 -1.98
C PRO A 90 0.80 -9.66 -3.02
N ARG A 91 0.97 -10.63 -3.93
CA ARG A 91 -0.02 -10.96 -4.98
C ARG A 91 -1.44 -11.13 -4.45
N ALA A 92 -1.60 -11.71 -3.27
CA ALA A 92 -2.90 -11.85 -2.63
C ALA A 92 -3.62 -10.52 -2.39
N LEU A 93 -2.89 -9.43 -2.15
CA LEU A 93 -3.45 -8.09 -1.95
C LEU A 93 -3.68 -7.32 -3.26
N LEU A 94 -3.12 -7.78 -4.38
CA LEU A 94 -3.36 -7.22 -5.71
C LEU A 94 -4.72 -7.65 -6.29
N LYS A 95 -5.31 -8.72 -5.76
CA LYS A 95 -6.64 -9.19 -6.18
C LYS A 95 -7.75 -8.76 -5.22
N PRO A 96 -8.99 -8.63 -5.71
CA PRO A 96 -10.16 -8.37 -4.86
C PRO A 96 -10.33 -9.41 -3.74
N PRO A 97 -10.86 -9.02 -2.55
CA PRO A 97 -11.06 -9.92 -1.40
C PRO A 97 -11.72 -11.26 -1.72
N ARG A 98 -12.74 -11.24 -2.58
CA ARG A 98 -13.52 -12.44 -2.97
C ARG A 98 -12.71 -13.53 -3.67
N TYR A 99 -11.52 -13.20 -4.18
CA TYR A 99 -10.64 -14.16 -4.88
C TYR A 99 -9.48 -14.64 -4.00
N ARG A 100 -9.39 -14.23 -2.73
CA ARG A 100 -8.35 -14.70 -1.81
C ARG A 100 -8.72 -16.04 -1.21
N THR A 101 -7.75 -16.93 -1.17
CA THR A 101 -7.84 -18.23 -0.51
C THR A 101 -7.50 -18.10 0.97
N GLU A 102 -8.00 -19.03 1.78
CA GLU A 102 -7.65 -19.11 3.21
C GLU A 102 -6.15 -19.34 3.44
N VAL A 103 -5.46 -20.01 2.51
CA VAL A 103 -4.00 -20.20 2.57
C VAL A 103 -3.28 -18.86 2.44
N GLU A 104 -3.69 -18.02 1.48
CA GLU A 104 -3.13 -16.68 1.29
C GLU A 104 -3.42 -15.76 2.47
N ILE A 105 -4.64 -15.77 3.00
CA ILE A 105 -5.02 -14.97 4.17
C ILE A 105 -4.13 -15.33 5.36
N LYS A 106 -3.96 -16.63 5.65
CA LYS A 106 -3.08 -17.08 6.74
C LYS A 106 -1.62 -16.74 6.47
N ALA A 107 -1.15 -16.79 5.21
CA ALA A 107 0.21 -16.41 4.85
C ALA A 107 0.47 -14.91 5.04
N LEU A 108 -0.46 -14.05 4.64
CA LEU A 108 -0.40 -12.60 4.85
C LEU A 108 -0.38 -12.26 6.34
N LYS A 109 -1.25 -12.89 7.13
CA LYS A 109 -1.24 -12.70 8.59
C LYS A 109 0.12 -13.06 9.18
N ARG A 110 0.66 -14.24 8.86
CA ARG A 110 1.99 -14.67 9.34
C ARG A 110 3.08 -13.68 8.93
N LEU A 111 3.04 -13.18 7.70
CA LEU A 111 4.00 -12.19 7.22
C LEU A 111 3.94 -10.89 8.04
N CYS A 112 2.75 -10.36 8.28
CA CYS A 112 2.58 -9.14 9.10
C CYS A 112 3.03 -9.37 10.54
N ASP A 113 2.66 -10.51 11.15
CA ASP A 113 2.97 -10.83 12.54
C ASP A 113 4.49 -10.98 12.81
N LEU A 114 5.31 -11.16 11.77
CA LEU A 114 6.78 -11.16 11.92
C LEU A 114 7.31 -9.80 12.40
N TYR A 115 6.76 -8.69 11.89
CA TYR A 115 7.30 -7.35 12.08
C TYR A 115 6.32 -6.38 12.79
N TYR A 116 5.01 -6.64 12.74
CA TYR A 116 3.97 -5.73 13.21
C TYR A 116 3.04 -6.40 14.22
N LYS A 117 3.40 -6.36 15.50
CA LYS A 117 2.72 -7.10 16.58
C LYS A 117 1.81 -6.27 17.49
N ASN A 118 1.82 -4.94 17.41
CA ASN A 118 1.13 -4.07 18.36
C ASN A 118 0.26 -3.00 17.65
N PRO A 119 -1.06 -3.23 17.51
CA PRO A 119 -1.76 -4.51 17.65
C PRO A 119 -1.49 -5.43 16.44
N PRO A 120 -1.58 -6.77 16.55
CA PRO A 120 -1.47 -7.64 15.39
C PRO A 120 -2.71 -7.51 14.49
N VAL A 121 -2.58 -7.81 13.20
CA VAL A 121 -3.74 -7.83 12.28
C VAL A 121 -4.57 -9.10 12.46
N THR A 122 -5.88 -8.97 12.38
CA THR A 122 -6.85 -10.06 12.43
C THR A 122 -7.01 -10.74 11.07
N LEU A 123 -7.49 -11.99 11.05
CA LEU A 123 -7.79 -12.68 9.80
C LEU A 123 -8.91 -11.99 9.00
N GLU A 124 -9.84 -11.33 9.69
CA GLU A 124 -10.93 -10.60 9.06
C GLU A 124 -10.45 -9.33 8.35
N GLU A 125 -9.58 -8.54 9.01
CA GLU A 125 -8.93 -7.39 8.36
C GLU A 125 -8.15 -7.85 7.13
N VAL A 126 -7.35 -8.91 7.24
CA VAL A 126 -6.57 -9.46 6.12
C VAL A 126 -7.50 -9.91 4.97
N ARG A 127 -8.61 -10.59 5.29
CA ARG A 127 -9.58 -11.06 4.31
C ARG A 127 -10.20 -9.90 3.56
N ASN A 128 -10.62 -8.85 4.27
CA ASN A 128 -11.41 -7.75 3.72
C ASN A 128 -10.58 -6.61 3.13
N ALA A 129 -9.26 -6.58 3.38
CA ALA A 129 -8.37 -5.51 2.95
C ALA A 129 -8.45 -5.22 1.44
N ARG A 130 -8.39 -3.95 1.03
CA ARG A 130 -8.45 -3.56 -0.38
C ARG A 130 -7.44 -2.47 -0.72
N LEU A 131 -6.63 -2.73 -1.73
CA LEU A 131 -5.88 -1.69 -2.44
C LEU A 131 -6.68 -1.30 -3.68
N HIS A 132 -6.93 -0.02 -3.87
CA HIS A 132 -7.79 0.48 -4.96
C HIS A 132 -6.98 1.06 -6.12
N SER A 133 -5.95 1.83 -5.81
CA SER A 133 -5.06 2.41 -6.82
C SER A 133 -3.67 2.64 -6.23
N ILE A 134 -2.70 2.85 -7.11
CA ILE A 134 -1.35 3.26 -6.74
C ILE A 134 -1.04 4.61 -7.38
N TYR A 135 -0.58 5.56 -6.59
CA TYR A 135 -0.20 6.89 -7.01
C TYR A 135 1.31 6.91 -7.23
N VAL A 136 1.73 7.03 -8.47
CA VAL A 136 3.14 7.27 -8.81
C VAL A 136 3.35 8.78 -8.76
N VAL A 137 4.16 9.23 -7.81
CA VAL A 137 4.33 10.64 -7.46
C VAL A 137 5.68 11.14 -7.95
N ASP A 138 5.64 12.05 -8.93
CA ASP A 138 6.79 12.82 -9.34
C ASP A 138 6.82 14.12 -8.53
N VAL A 139 7.79 14.22 -7.63
CA VAL A 139 7.93 15.39 -6.75
C VAL A 139 8.52 16.58 -7.49
N ASP A 140 9.42 16.33 -8.44
CA ASP A 140 10.10 17.37 -9.21
C ASP A 140 9.09 18.10 -10.12
N GLU A 141 8.24 17.32 -10.79
CA GLU A 141 7.15 17.85 -11.63
C GLU A 141 5.88 18.19 -10.84
N ALA A 142 5.87 17.94 -9.52
CA ALA A 142 4.72 18.09 -8.63
C ALA A 142 3.43 17.49 -9.23
N SER A 143 3.56 16.27 -9.76
CA SER A 143 2.55 15.54 -10.52
C SER A 143 2.30 14.14 -9.94
N VAL A 144 1.11 13.60 -10.20
CA VAL A 144 0.72 12.26 -9.77
C VAL A 144 0.04 11.55 -10.92
N VAL A 145 0.48 10.32 -11.18
CA VAL A 145 -0.17 9.37 -12.07
C VAL A 145 -0.86 8.32 -11.21
N GLU A 146 -2.17 8.24 -11.32
CA GLU A 146 -2.96 7.17 -10.69
C GLU A 146 -2.94 5.94 -11.60
N VAL A 147 -2.55 4.80 -11.04
CA VAL A 147 -2.40 3.52 -11.73
C VAL A 147 -3.30 2.49 -11.08
N ASP A 148 -4.06 1.77 -11.90
CA ASP A 148 -4.87 0.63 -11.45
C ASP A 148 -3.98 -0.49 -10.93
N VAL A 149 -4.47 -1.21 -9.92
CA VAL A 149 -3.69 -2.26 -9.23
C VAL A 149 -3.33 -3.40 -10.18
N GLU A 150 -4.23 -3.76 -11.10
CA GLU A 150 -3.99 -4.76 -12.13
C GLU A 150 -2.89 -4.32 -13.10
N VAL A 151 -2.93 -3.06 -13.56
CA VAL A 151 -1.91 -2.51 -14.46
C VAL A 151 -0.55 -2.43 -13.78
N TYR A 152 -0.52 -2.06 -12.50
CA TYR A 152 0.70 -2.07 -11.71
C TYR A 152 1.25 -3.50 -11.55
N ALA A 153 0.37 -4.48 -11.28
CA ALA A 153 0.73 -5.89 -11.16
C ALA A 153 1.38 -6.43 -12.44
N GLU A 154 0.85 -6.07 -13.61
CA GLU A 154 1.38 -6.50 -14.92
C GLU A 154 2.74 -5.89 -15.25
N ARG A 155 3.01 -4.66 -14.80
CA ARG A 155 4.20 -3.88 -15.18
C ARG A 155 5.42 -4.09 -14.29
N GLY A 156 5.24 -4.57 -13.07
CA GLY A 156 6.37 -4.72 -12.16
C GLY A 156 6.99 -6.11 -12.14
N LEU A 157 8.30 -6.12 -12.00
CA LEU A 157 9.11 -7.31 -11.76
C LEU A 157 9.05 -7.68 -10.25
N TRP A 158 7.85 -7.89 -9.74
CA TRP A 158 7.56 -8.13 -8.30
C TRP A 158 8.13 -9.44 -7.75
N ASP A 159 8.51 -10.35 -8.65
CA ASP A 159 8.81 -11.73 -8.33
C ASP A 159 10.06 -12.17 -9.07
N ILE A 160 11.22 -11.86 -8.49
CA ILE A 160 12.53 -12.32 -9.00
C ILE A 160 12.60 -13.85 -8.99
N SER A 161 11.77 -14.56 -8.19
CA SER A 161 11.70 -16.02 -8.24
C SER A 161 11.00 -16.57 -9.49
N THR A 162 10.37 -15.70 -10.28
CA THR A 162 9.84 -16.02 -11.62
C THR A 162 10.73 -15.51 -12.75
N LEU A 163 11.83 -14.83 -12.43
CA LEU A 163 12.85 -14.49 -13.41
C LEU A 163 13.79 -15.69 -13.51
N ASP A 164 13.78 -16.37 -14.66
CA ASP A 164 14.78 -17.40 -14.98
C ASP A 164 16.17 -16.77 -14.95
N VAL A 165 16.88 -17.00 -13.85
CA VAL A 165 18.23 -16.48 -13.60
C VAL A 165 19.27 -17.13 -14.53
N GLU A 166 18.88 -18.17 -15.27
CA GLU A 166 19.73 -18.87 -16.24
C GLU A 166 19.89 -18.15 -17.59
N ASN A 167 19.11 -17.09 -17.86
CA ASN A 167 19.17 -16.32 -19.11
C ASN A 167 19.57 -14.84 -18.93
N LEU A 168 20.28 -14.51 -17.84
CA LEU A 168 20.89 -13.19 -17.62
C LEU A 168 22.41 -13.24 -17.68
#